data_AF-A0A971AF86-F1
#
_entry.id   AF-A0A971AF86-F1
#
_cell.length_a   1.000
_cell.length_b   1.000
_cell.length_c   1.000
_cell.angle_alpha   90.00
_cell.angle_beta   90.00
_cell.angle_gamma   90.00
#
_symmetry.space_group_name_H-M   'P 1'
#
loop_
_entity.id
_entity.type
_entity.pdbx_description
1 polymer ?
#
loop_
_entity_poly.entity_id
_entity_poly.type
_entity_poly.pdbx_seq_one_letter_code
_entity_poly.pdbx_strand_id
1 'polypeptide(L)'
;MSEKIPSLQGIQYSCIFKGLLCSIFIMIFLGIFFSLLLQYTPLSENLLSAFSTFIFFISMFLGSTIAAYDAGHKGLLYSATVSFSFFFLLLFLGLFLNSTLITFPLIMKRTLLTVASSFLGGLIGIGLVTH
;
A
#
# COMPACT_ATOMS: atom_id res chain seq x y z
N MET A 1 -37.97 11.68 -11.72
CA MET A 1 -36.64 12.26 -12.00
C MET A 1 -36.25 13.08 -10.78
N SER A 2 -35.43 12.52 -9.90
CA SER A 2 -34.87 13.26 -8.76
C SER A 2 -33.36 13.31 -8.98
N GLU A 3 -32.89 14.44 -9.48
CA GLU A 3 -31.47 14.79 -9.52
C GLU A 3 -30.91 14.63 -8.11
N LYS A 4 -30.19 13.53 -7.86
CA LYS A 4 -29.29 13.44 -6.73
C LYS A 4 -28.10 14.33 -7.02
N ILE A 5 -28.26 15.60 -6.66
CA ILE A 5 -27.16 16.53 -6.42
C ILE A 5 -26.10 15.77 -5.61
N PRO A 6 -24.87 15.61 -6.12
CA PRO A 6 -23.83 14.87 -5.44
C PRO A 6 -23.43 15.65 -4.20
N SER A 7 -24.10 15.34 -3.10
CA SER A 7 -23.73 15.78 -1.76
C SER A 7 -22.24 15.53 -1.60
N LEU A 8 -21.50 16.60 -1.37
CA LEU A 8 -20.13 16.62 -0.87
C LEU A 8 -20.09 15.77 0.41
N GLN A 9 -20.00 14.44 0.27
CA GLN A 9 -19.66 13.56 1.37
C GLN A 9 -18.23 13.93 1.74
N GLY A 10 -18.13 14.61 2.89
CA GLY A 10 -16.87 14.88 3.57
C GLY A 10 -16.06 13.59 3.64
N ILE A 11 -14.73 13.76 3.64
CA ILE A 11 -13.76 12.66 3.58
C ILE A 11 -14.25 11.49 4.44
N GLN A 12 -14.63 10.37 3.82
CA GLN A 12 -15.11 9.20 4.55
C GLN A 12 -13.90 8.51 5.15
N TYR A 13 -13.55 8.93 6.36
CA TYR A 13 -12.43 8.38 7.12
C TYR A 13 -12.54 6.84 7.28
N SER A 14 -13.76 6.29 7.30
CA SER A 14 -13.98 4.84 7.32
C SER A 14 -13.40 4.11 6.11
N CYS A 15 -13.44 4.69 4.91
CA CYS A 15 -12.88 4.08 3.70
C CYS A 15 -11.34 4.06 3.76
N ILE A 16 -10.74 5.16 4.24
CA ILE A 16 -9.28 5.26 4.45
C ILE A 16 -8.84 4.20 5.46
N PHE A 17 -9.53 4.12 6.60
CA PHE A 17 -9.17 3.20 7.67
C PHE A 17 -9.27 1.75 7.23
N LYS A 18 -10.32 1.39 6.48
CA LYS A 18 -10.56 0.03 5.99
C LYS A 18 -9.53 -0.39 4.93
N GLY A 19 -9.17 0.50 4.01
CA GLY A 19 -8.10 0.27 3.04
C GLY A 19 -6.74 0.10 3.71
N LEU A 20 -6.44 0.94 4.71
CA LEU A 20 -5.19 0.86 5.49
C LEU A 20 -5.12 -0.44 6.31
N LEU A 21 -6.23 -0.84 6.97
CA LEU A 21 -6.32 -2.09 7.71
C LEU A 21 -6.10 -3.30 6.80
N CYS A 22 -6.71 -3.31 5.61
CA CYS A 22 -6.56 -4.38 4.64
C CYS A 22 -5.12 -4.47 4.12
N SER A 23 -4.49 -3.32 3.82
CA SER A 23 -3.07 -3.23 3.47
C SER A 23 -2.17 -3.87 4.55
N ILE A 24 -2.38 -3.52 5.81
CA ILE A 24 -1.60 -4.07 6.93
C ILE A 24 -1.83 -5.58 7.04
N PHE A 25 -3.08 -6.03 6.93
CA PHE A 25 -3.41 -7.45 7.04
C PHE A 25 -2.74 -8.29 5.93
N ILE A 26 -2.79 -7.80 4.69
CA ILE A 26 -2.10 -8.43 3.55
C ILE A 26 -0.59 -8.44 3.77
N MET A 27 -0.01 -7.34 4.24
CA MET A 27 1.44 -7.26 4.53
C MET A 27 1.87 -8.33 5.53
N ILE A 28 1.13 -8.45 6.64
CA ILE A 28 1.42 -9.42 7.70
C ILE A 28 1.26 -10.84 7.16
N PHE A 29 0.18 -11.11 6.43
CA PHE A 29 -0.10 -12.43 5.88
C PHE A 29 0.97 -12.87 4.88
N LEU A 30 1.34 -12.01 3.92
CA LEU A 30 2.42 -12.28 2.97
C LEU A 30 3.77 -12.40 3.68
N GLY A 31 4.02 -11.56 4.68
CA GLY A 31 5.26 -11.58 5.46
C GLY A 31 5.44 -12.91 6.21
N ILE A 32 4.40 -13.42 6.87
CA ILE A 32 4.41 -14.72 7.54
C ILE A 32 4.63 -15.83 6.52
N PHE A 33 3.90 -15.81 5.40
CA PHE A 33 4.02 -16.81 4.34
C PHE A 33 5.43 -16.87 3.77
N PHE A 34 6.05 -15.70 3.52
CA PHE A 34 7.42 -15.61 3.03
C PHE A 34 8.46 -16.01 4.07
N SER A 35 8.25 -15.63 5.33
CA SER A 35 9.13 -16.02 6.43
C SER A 35 9.17 -17.53 6.59
N LEU A 36 8.02 -18.21 6.45
CA LEU A 36 7.93 -19.66 6.44
C LEU A 36 8.65 -20.25 5.21
N LEU A 37 8.38 -19.73 4.01
CA LEU A 37 9.05 -20.20 2.78
C LEU A 37 10.58 -20.11 2.86
N LEU A 38 11.08 -19.04 3.47
CA LEU A 38 12.51 -18.80 3.65
C LEU A 38 13.14 -19.76 4.66
N GLN A 39 12.40 -20.21 5.66
CA GLN A 39 12.88 -21.21 6.59
C GLN A 39 13.10 -22.57 5.91
N TYR A 40 12.35 -22.86 4.84
CA TYR A 40 12.47 -24.10 4.06
C TYR A 40 13.38 -24.00 2.83
N THR A 41 13.84 -22.80 2.45
CA THR A 41 14.63 -22.62 1.23
C THR A 41 15.96 -21.92 1.54
N PRO A 42 17.12 -22.51 1.18
CA PRO A 42 18.42 -21.84 1.28
C PRO A 42 18.55 -20.82 0.13
N LEU A 43 17.82 -19.71 0.21
CA LEU A 43 17.84 -18.66 -0.80
C LEU A 43 18.98 -17.68 -0.55
N SER A 44 19.71 -17.36 -1.62
CA SER A 44 20.76 -16.34 -1.66
C SER A 44 20.22 -14.99 -1.18
N GLU A 45 21.01 -14.25 -0.38
CA GLU A 45 20.62 -12.95 0.22
C GLU A 45 20.08 -11.92 -0.79
N ASN A 46 20.48 -12.02 -2.06
CA ASN A 46 19.96 -11.18 -3.15
C ASN A 46 18.45 -11.40 -3.41
N LEU A 47 17.98 -12.65 -3.31
CA LEU A 47 16.54 -12.96 -3.45
C LEU A 47 15.76 -12.46 -2.24
N LEU A 48 16.36 -12.42 -1.05
CA LEU A 48 15.75 -11.92 0.18
C LEU A 48 15.30 -10.45 0.04
N SER A 49 16.20 -9.62 -0.52
CA SER A 49 15.94 -8.20 -0.78
C SER A 49 14.89 -8.00 -1.88
N ALA A 50 14.94 -8.81 -2.93
CA ALA A 50 13.95 -8.78 -4.01
C ALA A 50 12.54 -9.16 -3.51
N PHE A 51 12.42 -10.22 -2.70
CA PHE A 51 11.14 -10.65 -2.14
C PHE A 51 10.54 -9.63 -1.19
N SER A 52 11.36 -9.02 -0.32
CA SER A 52 10.90 -7.94 0.57
C SER A 52 10.33 -6.76 -0.22
N THR A 53 10.99 -6.38 -1.32
CA THR A 53 10.51 -5.32 -2.22
C THR A 53 9.20 -5.71 -2.90
N PHE A 54 9.07 -6.97 -3.32
CA PHE A 54 7.89 -7.50 -3.99
C PHE A 54 6.66 -7.58 -3.07
N ILE A 55 6.85 -8.08 -1.84
CA ILE A 55 5.80 -8.10 -0.81
C ILE A 55 5.31 -6.68 -0.52
N PHE A 56 6.26 -5.75 -0.36
CA PHE A 56 5.94 -4.36 -0.13
C PHE A 56 5.13 -3.77 -1.28
N PHE A 57 5.51 -4.06 -2.52
CA PHE A 57 4.79 -3.63 -3.71
C PHE A 57 3.36 -4.18 -3.76
N ILE A 58 3.18 -5.49 -3.61
CA ILE A 58 1.85 -6.14 -3.68
C ILE A 58 0.95 -5.65 -2.56
N SER A 59 1.48 -5.54 -1.34
CA SER A 59 0.71 -5.09 -0.19
C SER A 59 0.20 -3.66 -0.39
N MET A 60 1.09 -2.76 -0.82
CA MET A 60 0.72 -1.38 -1.17
C MET A 60 -0.29 -1.34 -2.31
N PHE A 61 -0.05 -2.13 -3.35
CA PHE A 61 -0.87 -2.14 -4.56
C PHE A 61 -2.31 -2.58 -4.26
N LEU A 62 -2.47 -3.69 -3.53
CA LEU A 62 -3.78 -4.23 -3.17
C LEU A 62 -4.53 -3.31 -2.21
N GLY A 63 -3.91 -2.82 -1.14
CA GLY A 63 -4.61 -1.94 -0.21
C GLY A 63 -4.91 -0.55 -0.78
N SER A 64 -4.06 -0.05 -1.67
CA SER A 64 -4.32 1.16 -2.47
C SER A 64 -5.50 0.97 -3.43
N THR A 65 -5.58 -0.17 -4.11
CA THR A 65 -6.69 -0.53 -5.01
C THR A 65 -8.01 -0.62 -4.26
N ILE A 66 -8.02 -1.28 -3.10
CA ILE A 66 -9.22 -1.43 -2.25
C ILE A 66 -9.67 -0.06 -1.72
N ALA A 67 -8.74 0.80 -1.30
CA ALA A 67 -9.05 2.17 -0.87
C ALA A 67 -9.63 3.02 -2.00
N ALA A 68 -9.11 2.87 -3.23
CA ALA A 68 -9.62 3.57 -4.41
C ALA A 68 -11.01 3.06 -4.82
N TYR A 69 -11.27 1.75 -4.69
CA TYR A 69 -12.57 1.14 -4.94
C TYR A 69 -13.64 1.64 -3.97
N ASP A 70 -13.36 1.67 -2.67
CA ASP A 70 -14.34 2.13 -1.66
C ASP A 70 -14.61 3.65 -1.76
N ALA A 71 -13.71 4.42 -2.37
CA ALA A 71 -13.79 5.88 -2.49
C ALA A 71 -14.47 6.40 -3.78
N GLY A 72 -14.79 5.51 -4.73
CA GLY A 72 -15.53 5.87 -5.94
C GLY A 72 -14.88 7.00 -6.75
N HIS A 73 -15.60 8.11 -6.91
CA HIS A 73 -15.20 9.24 -7.77
C HIS A 73 -13.91 9.97 -7.31
N LYS A 74 -13.44 9.76 -6.08
CA LYS A 74 -12.20 10.35 -5.54
C LYS A 74 -11.10 9.32 -5.30
N GLY A 75 -11.18 8.12 -5.91
CA GLY A 75 -10.28 7.00 -5.65
C GLY A 75 -8.78 7.33 -5.65
N LEU A 76 -8.34 8.20 -6.57
CA LEU A 76 -6.92 8.59 -6.71
C LEU A 76 -6.39 9.41 -5.52
N LEU A 77 -7.24 10.24 -4.91
CA LEU A 77 -6.87 11.01 -3.71
C LEU A 77 -6.81 10.11 -2.47
N TYR A 78 -7.71 9.13 -2.37
CA TYR A 78 -7.75 8.20 -1.24
C TYR A 78 -6.60 7.19 -1.29
N SER A 79 -6.28 6.63 -2.47
CA SER A 79 -5.13 5.74 -2.64
C SER A 79 -3.80 6.44 -2.32
N ALA A 80 -3.64 7.70 -2.74
CA ALA A 80 -2.48 8.52 -2.40
C ALA A 80 -2.39 8.75 -0.89
N THR A 81 -3.50 9.08 -0.23
CA THR A 81 -3.53 9.32 1.23
C THR A 81 -3.20 8.05 2.02
N VAL A 82 -3.79 6.91 1.66
CA VAL A 82 -3.53 5.62 2.33
C VAL A 82 -2.07 5.20 2.17
N SER A 83 -1.54 5.26 0.95
CA SER A 83 -0.17 4.86 0.66
C SER A 83 0.85 5.80 1.29
N PHE A 84 0.56 7.10 1.35
CA PHE A 84 1.39 8.07 2.03
C PHE A 84 1.43 7.83 3.55
N SER A 85 0.26 7.59 4.17
CA SER A 85 0.19 7.20 5.58
C SER A 85 0.95 5.90 5.86
N PHE A 86 0.78 4.89 5.01
CA PHE A 86 1.45 3.60 5.17
C PHE A 86 2.96 3.72 5.01
N PHE A 87 3.43 4.48 4.01
CA PHE A 87 4.85 4.79 3.83
C PHE A 87 5.42 5.51 5.05
N PHE A 88 4.69 6.49 5.59
CA PHE A 88 5.12 7.24 6.78
C PHE A 88 5.22 6.33 8.01
N LEU A 89 4.25 5.42 8.18
CA LEU A 89 4.24 4.43 9.25
C LEU A 89 5.42 3.46 9.13
N LEU A 90 5.74 3.01 7.90
CA LEU A 90 6.89 2.16 7.64
C LEU A 90 8.23 2.87 7.86
N LEU A 91 8.30 4.15 7.51
CA LEU A 91 9.48 4.98 7.71
C LEU A 91 9.74 5.18 9.21
N PHE A 92 8.68 5.45 9.97
CA PHE A 92 8.73 5.47 11.43
C PHE A 92 9.24 4.13 11.99
N LEU A 93 8.64 3.01 11.55
CA LEU A 93 9.03 1.68 12.00
C LEU A 93 10.50 1.37 11.70
N GLY A 94 10.99 1.76 10.51
CA GLY A 94 12.39 1.62 10.13
C GLY A 94 13.34 2.40 11.03
N LEU A 95 12.95 3.63 11.42
CA LEU A 95 13.72 4.48 12.32
C LEU A 95 13.86 3.86 13.72
N PHE A 96 12.77 3.26 14.23
CA PHE A 96 12.77 2.60 15.54
C PHE A 96 13.53 1.27 15.56
N LEU A 97 13.48 0.49 14.47
CA LEU A 97 14.12 -0.83 14.40
C LEU A 97 15.63 -0.75 14.17
N ASN A 98 16.09 0.13 13.28
CA ASN A 98 17.53 0.33 13.02
C ASN A 98 17.78 1.57 12.15
N SER A 99 18.36 2.63 12.72
CA SER A 99 18.72 3.84 11.97
C SER A 99 19.75 3.58 10.86
N THR A 100 20.55 2.52 10.97
CA THR A 100 21.62 2.16 10.03
C THR A 100 21.10 1.56 8.72
N LEU A 101 19.88 1.00 8.73
CA LEU A 101 19.23 0.41 7.55
C LEU A 101 18.64 1.48 6.61
N ILE A 102 18.54 2.72 7.08
CA ILE A 102 17.98 3.85 6.33
C ILE A 102 19.11 4.50 5.51
N THR A 103 19.56 3.81 4.47
CA THR A 103 20.48 4.40 3.50
C THR A 103 19.67 5.20 2.46
N PHE A 104 20.18 6.38 2.08
CA PHE A 104 19.58 7.24 1.04
C PHE A 104 19.11 6.49 -0.23
N PRO A 105 19.89 5.55 -0.83
CA PRO A 105 19.44 4.80 -2.00
C PRO A 105 18.25 3.85 -1.73
N LEU A 106 18.14 3.30 -0.52
CA LEU A 106 17.04 2.41 -0.14
C LEU A 106 15.73 3.20 -0.01
N ILE A 107 15.79 4.37 0.62
CA ILE A 107 14.65 5.29 0.74
C ILE A 107 14.18 5.69 -0.65
N MET A 108 15.10 6.15 -1.51
CA MET A 108 14.75 6.60 -2.86
C MET A 108 14.07 5.49 -3.69
N LYS A 109 14.58 4.25 -3.62
CA LYS A 109 13.92 3.08 -4.25
C LYS A 109 12.51 2.86 -3.70
N ARG A 110 12.34 2.90 -2.37
CA ARG A 110 11.03 2.70 -1.73
C ARG A 110 10.03 3.80 -2.07
N THR A 111 10.46 5.05 -2.13
CA THR A 111 9.58 6.17 -2.50
C THR A 111 9.11 6.04 -3.95
N LEU A 112 10.01 5.71 -4.88
CA LEU A 112 9.64 5.45 -6.28
C LEU A 112 8.65 4.29 -6.41
N LEU A 113 8.89 3.19 -5.67
CA LEU A 113 7.98 2.05 -5.66
C LEU A 113 6.60 2.42 -5.11
N THR A 114 6.58 3.22 -4.05
CA THR A 114 5.35 3.70 -3.40
C THR A 114 4.54 4.54 -4.36
N VAL A 115 5.19 5.48 -5.05
CA VAL A 115 4.53 6.35 -6.04
C VAL A 115 3.99 5.52 -7.20
N ALA A 116 4.80 4.61 -7.76
CA ALA A 116 4.38 3.74 -8.87
C ALA A 116 3.19 2.85 -8.48
N SER A 117 3.28 2.18 -7.32
CA SER A 117 2.21 1.34 -6.78
C SER A 117 0.94 2.12 -6.47
N SER A 118 1.06 3.32 -5.92
CA SER A 118 -0.08 4.21 -5.63
C SER A 118 -0.81 4.63 -6.89
N PHE A 119 -0.06 4.98 -7.94
CA PHE A 119 -0.63 5.40 -9.21
C PHE A 119 -1.35 4.23 -9.91
N LEU A 120 -0.70 3.07 -9.96
CA LEU A 120 -1.27 1.86 -10.54
C LEU A 120 -2.52 1.38 -9.77
N GLY A 121 -2.44 1.30 -8.45
CA GLY A 121 -3.57 0.89 -7.60
C GLY A 121 -4.72 1.89 -7.63
N GLY A 122 -4.41 3.20 -7.69
CA GLY A 122 -5.40 4.26 -7.83
C GLY A 122 -6.18 4.18 -9.14
N LEU A 123 -5.47 4.00 -10.28
CA LEU A 123 -6.10 3.86 -11.60
C LEU A 123 -6.99 2.61 -11.68
N ILE A 124 -6.48 1.47 -11.21
CA ILE A 124 -7.21 0.20 -11.26
C ILE A 124 -8.42 0.22 -10.32
N GLY A 125 -8.30 0.79 -9.12
CA GLY A 125 -9.40 0.87 -8.17
C GLY A 125 -10.54 1.78 -8.65
N ILE A 126 -10.22 2.89 -9.33
CA ILE A 126 -11.26 3.73 -9.96
C ILE A 126 -11.95 2.98 -11.10
N GLY A 127 -11.20 2.26 -11.93
CA GLY A 127 -11.76 1.50 -13.05
C GLY A 127 -12.73 0.39 -12.62
N LEU A 128 -12.46 -0.27 -11.48
CA LEU A 128 -13.31 -1.32 -10.91
C LEU A 128 -14.63 -0.80 -10.32
N VAL A 129 -14.70 0.47 -9.93
CA VAL A 129 -15.91 1.10 -9.36
C VAL A 129 -17.00 1.29 -10.40
N THR A 130 -16.63 1.35 -11.68
CA THR A 130 -17.51 1.81 -12.77
C THR A 130 -18.55 0.78 -13.26
N HIS A 131 -18.92 -0.22 -12.45
CA HIS A 131 -19.86 -1.28 -12.86
C HIS A 131 -21.00 -1.54 -11.87
#